data_AF-A0A2V6DZJ2-F1
#
_entry.id   AF-A0A2V6DZJ2-F1
#
_cell.length_a   1.000
_cell.length_b   1.000
_cell.length_c   1.000
_cell.angle_alpha   90.00
_cell.angle_beta   90.00
_cell.angle_gamma   90.00
#
_symmetry.space_group_name_H-M   'P 1'
#
loop_
_entity.id
_entity.type
_entity.pdbx_description
1 polymer ?
#
loop_
_entity_poly.entity_id
_entity_poly.type
_entity_poly.pdbx_seq_one_letter_code
_entity_poly.pdbx_strand_id
1 'polypeptide(L)'
;MLENNVTGRHLRDGTTNLLIDLKKRQLLHEDKLNYELNIGARKFKCTTIPILRKDFGIVGAICINIDANYLTDEVMQRKERIEAWFKNFCRTDRQLDENILSKDEYAKAMKGQRHFKDEAF
;
A
#
# COMPACT_ATOMS: atom_id res chain seq x y z
N MET A 1 -31.85 -0.06 4.22
CA MET A 1 -30.39 0.14 4.10
C MET A 1 -30.03 0.10 2.62
N LEU A 2 -29.09 0.93 2.15
CA LEU A 2 -28.56 0.79 0.78
C LEU A 2 -27.54 -0.35 0.77
N GLU A 3 -27.77 -1.33 -0.10
CA GLU A 3 -26.96 -2.53 -0.27
C GLU A 3 -26.46 -2.59 -1.71
N ASN A 4 -25.21 -3.00 -1.91
CA ASN A 4 -24.71 -3.26 -3.25
C ASN A 4 -25.23 -4.62 -3.73
N ASN A 5 -26.16 -4.62 -4.68
CA ASN A 5 -26.81 -5.82 -5.21
C ASN A 5 -25.87 -6.84 -5.88
N VAL A 6 -24.60 -6.48 -6.13
CA VAL A 6 -23.59 -7.37 -6.72
C VAL A 6 -22.72 -8.03 -5.65
N THR A 7 -22.49 -7.36 -4.52
CA THR A 7 -21.56 -7.85 -3.48
C THR A 7 -22.23 -8.19 -2.15
N GLY A 8 -23.52 -7.86 -1.96
CA GLY A 8 -24.27 -8.08 -0.73
C GLY A 8 -23.78 -7.24 0.46
N ARG A 9 -22.92 -6.25 0.22
CA ARG A 9 -22.30 -5.42 1.27
C ARG A 9 -23.11 -4.17 1.53
N HIS A 10 -23.18 -3.76 2.79
CA HIS A 10 -23.93 -2.58 3.20
C HIS A 10 -23.11 -1.31 3.00
N LEU A 11 -23.78 -0.24 2.59
CA LEU A 11 -23.21 1.11 2.66
C LEU A 11 -22.93 1.40 4.14
N ARG A 12 -21.66 1.69 4.49
CA ARG A 12 -21.05 1.82 5.84
C ARG A 12 -20.20 0.65 6.33
N ASP A 13 -20.16 -0.48 5.63
CA ASP A 13 -19.13 -1.47 5.91
C ASP A 13 -17.75 -0.85 5.63
N GLY A 14 -16.78 -1.05 6.52
CA GLY A 14 -15.46 -0.41 6.41
C GLY A 14 -14.78 -0.66 5.06
N THR A 15 -14.94 -1.86 4.50
CA THR A 15 -14.44 -2.23 3.16
C THR A 15 -15.19 -1.53 2.02
N THR A 16 -16.49 -1.26 2.18
CA THR A 16 -17.31 -0.58 1.18
C THR A 16 -16.97 0.92 1.14
N ASN A 17 -16.77 1.54 2.30
CA ASN A 17 -16.31 2.92 2.40
C ASN A 17 -14.93 3.09 1.76
N LEU A 18 -13.98 2.18 2.04
CA LEU A 18 -12.65 2.23 1.46
C LEU A 18 -12.68 2.18 -0.08
N LEU A 19 -13.49 1.31 -0.67
CA LEU A 19 -13.60 1.22 -2.13
C LEU A 19 -14.20 2.49 -2.74
N ILE A 20 -15.23 3.07 -2.11
CA ILE A 20 -15.82 4.34 -2.54
C ILE A 20 -14.78 5.46 -2.47
N ASP A 21 -14.02 5.49 -1.38
CA ASP A 21 -12.95 6.45 -1.16
C ASP A 21 -11.84 6.36 -2.21
N LEU A 22 -11.46 5.14 -2.62
CA LEU A 22 -10.49 4.94 -3.69
C LEU A 22 -11.06 5.34 -5.05
N LYS A 23 -12.33 5.04 -5.34
CA LYS A 23 -13.00 5.49 -6.58
C LYS A 23 -13.08 7.02 -6.67
N LYS A 24 -13.40 7.68 -5.55
CA LYS A 24 -13.43 9.15 -5.49
C LYS A 24 -12.06 9.75 -5.81
N ARG A 25 -10.98 9.17 -5.29
CA ARG A 25 -9.61 9.60 -5.55
C ARG A 25 -9.18 9.41 -7.00
N GLN A 26 -9.59 8.29 -7.59
CA GLN A 26 -9.42 8.07 -9.03
C GLN A 26 -10.06 9.20 -9.85
N LEU A 27 -11.28 9.63 -9.52
CA LEU A 27 -11.97 10.74 -10.19
C LEU A 27 -11.27 12.09 -9.96
N LEU A 28 -10.52 12.23 -8.87
CA LEU A 28 -9.75 13.42 -8.51
C LEU A 28 -8.28 13.34 -8.98
N HIS A 29 -7.90 12.30 -9.72
CA HIS A 29 -6.52 12.04 -10.16
C HIS A 29 -5.52 11.95 -9.00
N GLU A 30 -5.95 11.40 -7.86
CA GLU A 30 -5.08 11.13 -6.70
C GLU A 30 -4.60 9.67 -6.70
N ASP A 31 -3.29 9.48 -6.61
CA ASP A 31 -2.66 8.14 -6.71
C ASP A 31 -2.77 7.29 -5.44
N LYS A 32 -3.18 7.87 -4.30
CA LYS A 32 -3.20 7.18 -3.01
C LYS A 32 -4.16 7.82 -2.01
N LEU A 33 -4.59 7.02 -1.05
CA LEU A 33 -5.36 7.42 0.12
C LEU A 33 -4.49 7.35 1.37
N ASN A 34 -4.29 8.48 2.06
CA ASN A 34 -3.69 8.51 3.39
C ASN A 34 -4.78 8.76 4.44
N TYR A 35 -4.75 8.00 5.53
CA TYR A 35 -5.68 8.15 6.65
C TYR A 35 -5.07 7.64 7.96
N GLU A 36 -5.69 8.04 9.07
CA GLU A 36 -5.40 7.50 10.39
C GLU A 36 -6.37 6.35 10.69
N LEU A 37 -5.86 5.27 11.28
CA LEU A 37 -6.67 4.20 11.84
C LEU A 37 -6.34 4.06 13.33
N ASN A 38 -7.35 4.18 14.17
CA ASN A 38 -7.24 4.00 15.61
C ASN A 38 -7.85 2.66 16.01
N ILE A 39 -7.05 1.79 16.62
CA ILE A 39 -7.49 0.49 17.14
C ILE A 39 -7.14 0.41 18.63
N GLY A 40 -8.13 0.70 19.48
CA GLY A 40 -7.90 0.85 20.92
C GLY A 40 -6.91 1.99 21.18
N ALA A 41 -5.81 1.69 21.88
CA ALA A 41 -4.76 2.67 22.19
C ALA A 41 -3.75 2.88 21.04
N ARG A 42 -3.81 2.09 19.97
CA ARG A 42 -2.84 2.15 18.87
C ARG A 42 -3.32 3.06 17.75
N LYS A 43 -2.41 3.90 17.26
CA LYS A 43 -2.62 4.78 16.11
C LYS A 43 -1.77 4.33 14.94
N PHE A 44 -2.39 4.17 13.78
CA PHE A 44 -1.72 3.78 12.56
C PHE A 44 -1.78 4.90 11.53
N LYS A 45 -0.64 5.21 10.92
CA LYS A 45 -0.58 5.94 9.67
C LYS A 45 -0.77 4.94 8.53
N CYS A 46 -1.89 5.06 7.83
CA CYS A 46 -2.26 4.18 6.74
C CYS A 46 -2.08 4.88 5.39
N THR A 47 -1.49 4.18 4.43
CA THR A 47 -1.42 4.58 3.02
C THR A 47 -1.96 3.43 2.18
N THR A 48 -3.01 3.69 1.39
CA THR A 48 -3.60 2.73 0.46
C THR A 48 -3.43 3.22 -0.97
N ILE A 49 -2.81 2.42 -1.82
CA ILE A 49 -2.56 2.74 -3.24
C ILE A 49 -3.47 1.82 -4.08
N PRO A 50 -4.44 2.34 -4.85
CA PRO A 50 -5.30 1.51 -5.68
C PRO A 50 -4.52 0.88 -6.85
N ILE A 51 -4.85 -0.36 -7.17
CA ILE A 51 -4.37 -1.06 -8.37
C ILE A 51 -5.48 -0.97 -9.42
N LEU A 52 -5.19 -0.31 -10.53
CA LEU A 52 -6.13 -0.01 -11.60
C LEU A 52 -5.89 -0.90 -12.82
N ARG A 53 -6.96 -1.35 -13.46
CA ARG A 53 -6.93 -1.92 -14.82
C ARG A 53 -7.89 -1.12 -15.70
N LYS A 54 -7.43 -0.75 -16.90
CA LYS A 54 -8.11 0.15 -17.84
C LYS A 54 -9.60 -0.18 -18.02
N ASP A 55 -9.92 -1.47 -18.17
CA ASP A 55 -11.28 -1.92 -18.50
C ASP A 55 -12.10 -2.38 -17.26
N PHE A 56 -11.45 -2.49 -16.09
CA PHE A 56 -12.06 -3.07 -14.88
C PHE A 56 -12.11 -2.09 -13.69
N GLY A 57 -11.45 -0.93 -13.79
CA GLY A 57 -11.32 0.02 -12.69
C GLY A 57 -10.39 -0.50 -11.59
N ILE A 58 -10.75 -0.27 -10.33
CA ILE A 58 -9.98 -0.72 -9.16
C ILE A 58 -10.16 -2.23 -9.01
N VAL A 59 -9.07 -2.98 -9.17
CA VAL A 59 -9.03 -4.44 -9.04
C VAL A 59 -8.34 -4.91 -7.76
N GLY A 60 -7.69 -4.01 -7.04
CA GLY A 60 -7.00 -4.29 -5.79
C GLY A 60 -6.44 -3.03 -5.17
N ALA A 61 -5.71 -3.16 -4.06
CA ALA A 61 -4.99 -2.07 -3.43
C ALA A 61 -3.78 -2.59 -2.65
N ILE A 62 -2.74 -1.76 -2.56
CA ILE A 62 -1.58 -1.96 -1.68
C ILE A 62 -1.85 -1.19 -0.40
N CYS A 63 -1.87 -1.87 0.74
CA CYS A 63 -2.08 -1.26 2.05
C CYS A 63 -0.79 -1.24 2.87
N ILE A 64 -0.31 -0.05 3.21
CA ILE A 64 0.86 0.17 4.07
C ILE A 64 0.36 0.79 5.37
N ASN A 65 0.43 0.04 6.45
CA ASN A 65 -0.04 0.50 7.77
C ASN A 65 1.14 0.51 8.73
N ILE A 66 1.49 1.71 9.22
CA ILE A 66 2.61 1.92 10.12
C ILE A 66 2.06 2.29 11.48
N ASP A 67 2.42 1.53 12.51
CA ASP A 67 2.11 1.89 13.90
C ASP A 67 2.90 3.15 14.29
N ALA A 68 2.18 4.25 14.42
CA ALA A 68 2.77 5.55 14.72
C ALA A 68 3.28 5.59 16.16
N ASN A 69 2.56 4.98 17.11
CA ASN A 69 2.99 4.92 18.51
C ASN A 69 4.29 4.14 18.65
N TYR A 70 4.40 2.96 18.02
CA TYR A 70 5.65 2.20 18.05
C TYR A 70 6.82 3.00 17.45
N LEU A 71 6.58 3.69 16.33
CA LEU A 71 7.62 4.51 15.73
C LEU A 71 8.05 5.66 16.66
N THR A 72 7.10 6.42 17.21
CA THR A 72 7.42 7.58 18.04
C THR A 72 7.99 7.20 19.39
N ASP A 73 7.40 6.19 20.03
CA ASP A 73 7.64 5.88 21.44
C ASP A 73 8.85 4.94 21.60
N GLU A 74 9.14 4.11 20.59
CA GLU A 74 10.22 3.12 20.65
C GLU A 74 11.33 3.33 19.62
N VAL A 75 10.99 3.50 18.34
CA VAL A 75 11.99 3.51 17.25
C VAL A 75 12.75 4.83 17.20
N MET A 76 12.06 5.96 17.25
CA MET A 76 12.65 7.29 17.09
C MET A 76 13.51 7.73 18.28
N GLN A 77 13.44 7.01 19.41
CA GLN A 77 14.18 7.33 20.63
C GLN A 77 15.70 7.15 20.49
N ARG A 78 16.17 6.34 19.53
CA ARG A 78 17.59 6.04 19.34
C ARG A 78 17.94 5.85 17.87
N LYS A 79 19.08 6.41 17.45
CA LYS A 79 19.55 6.32 16.07
C LYS A 79 19.71 4.87 15.61
N GLU A 80 20.25 4.00 16.46
CA GLU A 80 20.48 2.59 16.16
C GLU A 80 19.17 1.85 15.87
N ARG A 81 18.09 2.23 16.57
CA ARG A 81 16.74 1.66 16.35
C ARG A 81 16.13 2.13 15.04
N ILE A 82 16.32 3.40 14.69
CA ILE A 82 15.90 3.95 13.38
C ILE A 82 16.59 3.18 12.25
N GLU A 83 17.92 3.03 12.33
CA GLU A 83 18.69 2.28 11.33
C GLU A 83 18.26 0.82 11.24
N ALA A 84 18.08 0.14 12.38
CA ALA A 84 17.61 -1.24 12.43
C ALA A 84 16.19 -1.38 11.85
N TRP A 85 15.30 -0.42 12.12
CA TRP A 85 13.95 -0.42 11.58
C TRP A 85 13.96 -0.32 10.06
N PHE A 86 14.71 0.63 9.47
CA PHE A 86 14.81 0.76 8.01
C PHE A 86 15.48 -0.44 7.36
N LYS A 87 16.53 -1.00 7.98
CA LYS A 87 17.16 -2.24 7.48
C LYS A 87 16.15 -3.37 7.40
N ASN A 88 15.33 -3.56 8.44
CA ASN A 88 14.29 -4.59 8.45
C ASN A 88 13.15 -4.30 7.48
N PHE A 89 12.70 -3.04 7.39
CA PHE A 89 11.63 -2.64 6.48
C PHE A 89 11.99 -2.87 5.01
N CYS A 90 13.27 -2.69 4.66
CA CYS A 90 13.78 -2.91 3.31
C CYS A 90 14.25 -4.35 3.03
N ARG A 91 14.00 -5.32 3.93
CA ARG A 91 14.42 -6.71 3.69
C ARG A 91 13.62 -7.32 2.54
N THR A 92 14.36 -7.97 1.63
CA THR A 92 13.84 -8.64 0.43
C THR A 92 14.16 -10.14 0.41
N ASP A 93 14.64 -10.69 1.52
CA ASP A 93 15.04 -12.10 1.68
C ASP A 93 13.86 -13.07 1.68
N ARG A 94 12.63 -12.56 1.70
CA ARG A 94 11.43 -13.37 1.51
C ARG A 94 11.25 -13.70 0.02
N GLN A 95 11.58 -14.92 -0.34
CA GLN A 95 11.31 -15.44 -1.68
C GLN A 95 9.80 -15.59 -1.87
N LEU A 96 9.29 -15.04 -2.99
CA LEU A 96 7.95 -15.29 -3.48
C LEU A 96 8.03 -16.38 -4.54
N ASP A 97 7.06 -17.29 -4.56
CA ASP A 97 6.98 -18.33 -5.59
C ASP A 97 6.61 -17.75 -6.97
N GLU A 98 6.06 -16.53 -6.99
CA GLU A 98 5.59 -15.85 -8.20
C GLU A 98 6.33 -14.52 -8.45
N ASN A 99 6.61 -14.25 -9.72
CA ASN A 99 7.16 -12.97 -10.16
C ASN A 99 6.06 -11.89 -10.17
N ILE A 100 6.32 -10.80 -9.47
CA ILE A 100 5.39 -9.66 -9.35
C ILE A 100 5.55 -8.60 -10.43
N LEU A 101 6.62 -8.67 -11.24
CA LEU A 101 6.91 -7.69 -12.27
C LEU A 101 6.11 -7.99 -13.55
N SER A 102 5.69 -6.94 -14.26
CA SER A 102 5.26 -7.10 -15.66
C SER A 102 6.39 -7.70 -16.51
N LYS A 103 6.07 -8.24 -17.70
CA LYS A 103 7.10 -8.81 -18.59
C LYS A 103 8.22 -7.82 -18.92
N ASP A 104 7.86 -6.56 -19.14
CA ASP A 104 8.81 -5.51 -19.50
C ASP A 104 9.67 -5.09 -18.29
N GLU A 105 9.07 -4.91 -17.13
CA GLU A 105 9.80 -4.62 -15.89
C GLU A 105 10.69 -5.79 -15.49
N TYR A 106 10.24 -7.03 -15.68
CA TYR A 106 11.05 -8.22 -15.48
C TYR A 106 12.25 -8.23 -16.43
N ALA A 107 12.05 -7.96 -17.73
CA ALA A 107 13.14 -7.88 -18.68
C ALA A 107 14.18 -6.80 -18.31
N LYS A 108 13.73 -5.63 -17.84
CA LYS A 108 14.61 -4.56 -17.33
C LYS A 108 15.34 -4.97 -16.06
N ALA A 109 14.66 -5.61 -15.12
CA ALA A 109 15.26 -6.13 -13.89
C ALA A 109 16.33 -7.18 -14.20
N MET A 110 16.05 -8.12 -15.12
CA MET A 110 17.01 -9.12 -15.58
C MET A 110 18.22 -8.51 -16.31
N LYS A 111 18.08 -7.32 -16.89
CA LYS A 111 19.17 -6.53 -17.47
C LYS A 111 19.95 -5.70 -16.45
N GLY A 112 19.56 -5.71 -15.17
CA GLY A 112 20.27 -5.04 -14.08
C GLY A 112 19.61 -3.78 -13.54
N GLN A 113 18.40 -3.42 -13.99
CA GLN A 113 17.66 -2.29 -13.42
C GLN A 113 17.23 -2.62 -11.97
N ARG A 114 17.73 -1.88 -10.98
CA ARG A 114 17.47 -2.17 -9.55
C ARG A 114 16.31 -1.37 -8.99
N HIS A 115 16.06 -0.18 -9.53
CA HIS A 115 14.93 0.66 -9.15
C HIS A 115 14.40 1.43 -10.35
N PHE A 116 13.15 1.89 -10.29
CA PHE A 116 12.48 2.59 -11.40
C PHE A 116 13.20 3.86 -11.90
N LYS A 117 14.09 4.44 -11.08
CA LYS A 117 14.94 5.60 -11.44
C LYS A 117 16.30 5.23 -12.05
N ASP A 118 16.61 3.94 -12.20
CA ASP A 118 17.84 3.53 -12.88
C ASP A 118 17.60 3.77 -14.37
N GLU A 119 18.12 4.88 -14.89
CA GLU A 119 17.94 5.33 -16.29
C GLU A 119 18.83 4.60 -17.29
N ALA A 120 19.80 3.81 -16.81
CA ALA A 120 20.91 3.34 -17.61
C ALA A 120 20.79 1.87 -18.04
N PHE A 121 19.70 1.42 -18.70
CA PHE A 121 19.60 0.07 -19.27
C PHE A 121 18.61 -0.04 -20.44
#